data_AF-A0A0G0RGJ0-F1
#
_entry.id   AF-A0A0G0RGJ0-F1
#
_cell.length_a   1.000
_cell.length_b   1.000
_cell.length_c   1.000
_cell.angle_alpha   90.00
_cell.angle_beta   90.00
_cell.angle_gamma   90.00
#
_symmetry.space_group_name_H-M   'P 1'
#
loop_
_entity.id
_entity.type
_entity.pdbx_description
1 polymer ?
#
loop_
_entity_poly.entity_id
_entity_poly.type
_entity_poly.pdbx_seq_one_letter_code
_entity_poly.pdbx_strand_id
1 'polypeptide(L)'
;MNFSSLQALLSSGIDLIPFAFFVVMVISAGYVYLRSPLLGGQRLAVFTRLIVAVVSFRIAFAAAKSGLQYYAWVQDELGKLLLPPTQPITYFFQYIWTHFWANVVLSLGVGLLTFIVLRTLQKKNQRFFDVGEVELGTLLALVVGWPHFVVFVPLVFVLVVLISIIRGIVVKEPFTTLGLPFIVAACIALFTAVPVLTFLHLEEWIM
;
A
#
# COMPACT_ATOMS: atom_id res chain seq x y z
N MET A 1 14.36 33.60 -2.61
CA MET A 1 13.78 32.26 -2.84
C MET A 1 12.29 32.47 -2.99
N ASN A 2 11.73 32.19 -4.16
CA ASN A 2 10.32 32.51 -4.44
C ASN A 2 9.42 31.56 -3.63
N PHE A 3 8.27 32.04 -3.17
CA PHE A 3 7.30 31.26 -2.40
C PHE A 3 6.91 29.95 -3.11
N SER A 4 6.82 29.99 -4.44
CA SER A 4 6.57 28.82 -5.30
C SER A 4 7.67 27.75 -5.23
N SER A 5 8.95 28.14 -5.17
CA SER A 5 10.05 27.16 -5.11
C SER A 5 10.17 26.52 -3.73
N LEU A 6 9.74 27.23 -2.67
CA LEU A 6 9.71 26.70 -1.31
C LEU A 6 8.51 25.75 -1.11
N GLN A 7 7.35 26.05 -1.68
CA GLN A 7 6.19 25.14 -1.70
C GLN A 7 6.46 23.84 -2.47
N ALA A 8 7.09 23.90 -3.65
CA ALA A 8 7.45 22.71 -4.43
C ALA A 8 8.44 21.78 -3.71
N LEU A 9 9.36 22.37 -2.92
CA LEU A 9 10.34 21.63 -2.15
C LEU A 9 9.72 21.00 -0.89
N LEU A 10 8.75 21.68 -0.27
CA LEU A 10 7.97 21.14 0.84
C LEU A 10 7.01 20.02 0.39
N SER A 11 6.37 20.15 -0.78
CA SER A 11 5.45 19.11 -1.29
C SER A 11 6.20 17.82 -1.62
N SER A 12 7.36 17.93 -2.28
CA SER A 12 8.20 16.77 -2.60
C SER A 12 8.73 16.05 -1.35
N GLY A 13 9.08 16.80 -0.29
CA GLY A 13 9.50 16.22 0.99
C GLY A 13 8.38 15.46 1.71
N ILE A 14 7.14 15.96 1.67
CA ILE A 14 5.99 15.32 2.34
C ILE A 14 5.62 13.99 1.66
N ASP A 15 5.72 13.91 0.33
CA ASP A 15 5.36 12.71 -0.42
C ASP A 15 6.40 11.58 -0.30
N LEU A 16 7.63 11.89 0.14
CA LEU A 16 8.64 10.89 0.49
C LEU A 16 8.31 10.12 1.77
N ILE A 17 7.54 10.71 2.70
CA ILE A 17 7.26 10.11 4.01
C ILE A 17 6.49 8.79 3.88
N PRO A 18 5.35 8.72 3.15
CA PRO A 18 4.64 7.46 2.94
C PRO A 18 5.49 6.41 2.24
N PHE A 19 6.25 6.82 1.22
CA PHE A 19 7.10 5.90 0.47
C PHE A 19 8.15 5.25 1.38
N ALA A 20 8.90 6.05 2.15
CA ALA A 20 9.88 5.55 3.11
C ALA A 20 9.24 4.63 4.16
N PHE A 21 8.08 5.02 4.71
CA PHE A 21 7.34 4.20 5.65
C PHE A 21 6.97 2.84 5.03
N PHE A 22 6.42 2.81 3.82
CA PHE A 22 6.03 1.57 3.14
C PHE A 22 7.23 0.67 2.80
N VAL A 23 8.36 1.24 2.39
CA VAL A 23 9.61 0.47 2.20
C VAL A 23 10.04 -0.19 3.51
N VAL A 24 10.03 0.54 4.63
CA VAL A 24 10.32 -0.01 5.96
C VAL A 24 9.36 -1.14 6.33
N MET A 25 8.07 -1.01 5.99
CA MET A 25 7.09 -2.06 6.23
C MET A 25 7.35 -3.33 5.41
N VAL A 26 7.73 -3.22 4.14
CA VAL A 26 8.11 -4.39 3.32
C VAL A 26 9.38 -5.05 3.86
N ILE A 27 10.39 -4.26 4.21
CA ILE A 27 11.64 -4.79 4.82
C ILE A 27 11.33 -5.49 6.14
N SER A 28 10.48 -4.90 6.99
CA SER A 28 10.08 -5.50 8.27
C SER A 28 9.31 -6.80 8.06
N ALA A 29 8.38 -6.83 7.10
CA ALA A 29 7.63 -8.03 6.74
C ALA A 29 8.56 -9.14 6.22
N GLY A 30 9.51 -8.78 5.35
CA GLY A 30 10.53 -9.70 4.85
C GLY A 30 11.44 -10.25 5.94
N TYR A 31 11.91 -9.39 6.85
CA TYR A 31 12.73 -9.79 8.00
C TYR A 31 11.98 -10.79 8.90
N VAL A 32 10.74 -10.50 9.26
CA VAL A 32 9.89 -11.39 10.06
C VAL A 32 9.63 -12.71 9.34
N TYR A 33 9.42 -12.67 8.02
CA TYR A 33 9.22 -13.87 7.20
C TYR A 33 10.49 -14.75 7.14
N LEU A 34 11.68 -14.17 7.02
CA LEU A 34 12.94 -14.94 6.96
C LEU A 34 13.36 -15.49 8.34
N ARG A 35 13.05 -14.78 9.43
CA ARG A 35 13.24 -15.26 10.81
C ARG A 35 12.16 -16.25 11.28
N SER A 36 11.18 -16.53 10.43
CA SER A 36 9.98 -17.34 10.71
C SER A 36 10.21 -18.67 11.44
N PRO A 37 11.25 -19.49 11.13
CA PRO A 37 11.42 -20.79 11.80
C PRO A 37 11.53 -20.68 13.32
N LEU A 38 11.92 -19.51 13.84
CA LEU A 38 12.10 -19.23 15.27
C LEU A 38 10.87 -18.60 15.94
N LEU A 39 9.91 -18.07 15.16
CA LEU A 39 8.82 -17.21 15.65
C LEU A 39 7.49 -17.95 15.84
N GLY A 40 7.36 -19.18 15.30
CA GLY A 40 6.19 -20.04 15.50
C GLY A 40 4.84 -19.30 15.31
N GLY A 41 3.89 -19.53 16.23
CA GLY A 41 2.57 -18.90 16.21
C GLY A 41 2.55 -17.37 16.43
N GLN A 42 3.67 -16.75 16.81
CA GLN A 42 3.73 -15.29 17.02
C GLN A 42 3.71 -14.50 15.71
N ARG A 43 3.99 -15.13 14.56
CA ARG A 43 3.97 -14.49 13.23
C ARG A 43 2.65 -13.79 12.94
N LEU A 44 1.54 -14.46 13.26
CA LEU A 44 0.19 -13.94 13.08
C LEU A 44 0.01 -12.61 13.82
N ALA A 45 0.42 -12.56 15.09
CA ALA A 45 0.32 -11.38 15.92
C ALA A 45 1.19 -10.24 15.40
N VAL A 46 2.42 -10.53 14.95
CA VAL A 46 3.32 -9.53 14.38
C VAL A 46 2.74 -8.93 13.10
N PHE A 47 2.30 -9.75 12.14
CA PHE A 47 1.70 -9.24 10.90
C PHE A 47 0.42 -8.46 11.17
N THR A 48 -0.41 -8.89 12.12
CA THR A 48 -1.61 -8.14 12.53
C THR A 48 -1.25 -6.75 13.07
N ARG A 49 -0.21 -6.65 13.92
CA ARG A 49 0.29 -5.35 14.40
C ARG A 49 0.81 -4.47 13.27
N LEU A 50 1.54 -5.05 12.31
CA LEU A 50 2.01 -4.34 11.13
C LEU A 50 0.84 -3.85 10.25
N ILE A 51 -0.23 -4.63 10.10
CA ILE A 51 -1.45 -4.21 9.41
C ILE A 51 -2.06 -3.01 10.12
N VAL A 52 -2.26 -3.08 11.44
CA VAL A 52 -2.80 -1.98 12.24
C VAL A 52 -1.93 -0.73 12.11
N ALA A 53 -0.61 -0.88 12.11
CA ALA A 53 0.32 0.24 11.91
C ALA A 53 0.14 0.90 10.54
N VAL A 54 0.02 0.13 9.45
CA VAL A 54 -0.21 0.65 8.10
C VAL A 54 -1.56 1.35 7.97
N VAL A 55 -2.62 0.75 8.50
CA VAL A 55 -3.97 1.35 8.51
C VAL A 55 -3.96 2.67 9.27
N SER A 56 -3.39 2.67 10.48
CA SER A 56 -3.30 3.85 11.33
C SER A 56 -2.48 4.96 10.67
N PHE A 57 -1.33 4.61 10.07
CA PHE A 57 -0.49 5.56 9.35
C PHE A 57 -1.24 6.18 8.17
N ARG A 58 -1.93 5.39 7.33
CA ARG A 58 -2.70 5.91 6.20
C ARG A 58 -3.77 6.90 6.63
N ILE A 59 -4.53 6.57 7.67
CA ILE A 59 -5.59 7.44 8.22
C ILE A 59 -4.98 8.73 8.81
N ALA A 60 -3.96 8.59 9.66
CA ALA A 60 -3.31 9.73 10.30
C ALA A 60 -2.66 10.66 9.28
N PHE A 61 -2.02 10.12 8.24
CA PHE A 61 -1.38 10.89 7.20
C PHE A 61 -2.39 11.65 6.31
N ALA A 62 -3.51 11.02 5.96
CA ALA A 62 -4.59 11.69 5.22
C ALA A 62 -5.27 12.80 6.07
N ALA A 63 -5.46 12.57 7.37
CA ALA A 63 -5.96 13.58 8.29
C ALA A 63 -4.97 14.76 8.42
N ALA A 64 -3.67 14.47 8.53
CA ALA A 64 -2.63 15.49 8.56
C ALA A 64 -2.60 16.33 7.27
N LYS A 65 -2.65 15.68 6.09
CA LYS A 65 -2.77 16.38 4.80
C LYS A 65 -4.02 17.25 4.73
N SER A 66 -5.16 16.77 5.22
CA SER A 66 -6.40 17.55 5.29
C SER A 66 -6.24 18.80 6.15
N GLY A 67 -5.63 18.70 7.33
CA GLY A 67 -5.39 19.83 8.22
C GLY A 67 -4.39 20.84 7.64
N LEU A 68 -3.30 20.36 7.05
CA LEU A 68 -2.32 21.19 6.37
C LEU A 68 -2.92 21.92 5.16
N GLN A 69 -3.78 21.26 4.41
CA GLN A 69 -4.49 21.86 3.28
C GLN A 69 -5.39 23.00 3.73
N TYR A 70 -6.19 22.78 4.78
CA TYR A 70 -7.04 23.84 5.34
C TYR A 70 -6.20 25.04 5.78
N TYR A 71 -5.11 24.77 6.52
CA TYR A 71 -4.20 25.82 6.97
C TYR A 71 -3.59 26.60 5.80
N ALA A 72 -3.15 25.90 4.74
CA ALA A 72 -2.61 26.52 3.55
C ALA A 72 -3.62 27.45 2.87
N TRP A 73 -4.89 27.04 2.75
CA TRP A 73 -5.94 27.86 2.17
C TRP A 73 -6.29 29.08 3.01
N VAL A 74 -6.20 29.00 4.34
CA VAL A 74 -6.43 30.15 5.23
C VAL A 74 -5.33 31.20 5.10
N GLN A 75 -4.09 30.81 4.80
CA GLN A 75 -2.96 31.75 4.70
C GLN A 75 -2.87 32.45 3.34
N ASP A 76 -3.35 31.83 2.28
CA ASP A 76 -3.25 32.35 0.91
C ASP A 76 -4.48 33.17 0.49
N GLU A 77 -4.29 34.26 -0.24
CA GLU A 77 -5.40 35.13 -0.68
C GLU A 77 -6.34 34.43 -1.66
N LEU A 78 -5.80 33.61 -2.58
CA LEU A 78 -6.61 32.82 -3.50
C LEU A 78 -7.22 31.60 -2.78
N GLY A 79 -6.48 30.97 -1.88
CA GLY A 79 -6.97 29.88 -1.04
C GLY A 79 -8.21 30.26 -0.21
N LYS A 80 -8.27 31.49 0.32
CA LYS A 80 -9.44 31.99 1.06
C LYS A 80 -10.70 32.01 0.21
N LEU A 81 -10.59 32.20 -1.10
CA LEU A 81 -11.74 32.16 -2.02
C LEU A 81 -12.37 30.76 -2.10
N LEU A 82 -11.64 29.71 -1.73
CA LEU A 82 -12.10 28.32 -1.68
C LEU A 82 -12.75 27.94 -0.34
N LEU A 83 -12.78 28.86 0.63
CA LEU A 83 -13.34 28.66 1.96
C LEU A 83 -14.59 29.54 2.18
N PRO A 84 -15.39 29.28 3.23
CA PRO A 84 -16.47 30.18 3.61
C PRO A 84 -15.95 31.60 3.93
N PRO A 85 -16.65 32.68 3.53
CA PRO A 85 -18.03 32.69 3.02
C PRO A 85 -18.17 32.57 1.49
N THR A 86 -17.08 32.58 0.72
CA THR A 86 -17.15 32.61 -0.76
C THR A 86 -17.56 31.27 -1.36
N GLN A 87 -17.16 30.16 -0.75
CA GLN A 87 -17.58 28.80 -1.11
C GLN A 87 -18.13 28.06 0.12
N PRO A 88 -19.09 27.14 -0.03
CA PRO A 88 -19.59 26.35 1.09
C PRO A 88 -18.49 25.41 1.61
N ILE A 89 -18.50 25.12 2.91
CA ILE A 89 -17.51 24.21 3.54
C ILE A 89 -17.53 22.80 2.92
N THR A 90 -18.64 22.41 2.30
CA THR A 90 -18.79 21.16 1.54
C THR A 90 -17.79 21.05 0.39
N TYR A 91 -17.41 22.17 -0.23
CA TYR A 91 -16.37 22.20 -1.26
C TYR A 91 -15.04 21.70 -0.71
N PHE A 92 -14.63 22.19 0.47
CA PHE A 92 -13.41 21.72 1.13
C PHE A 92 -13.48 20.23 1.48
N PHE A 93 -14.63 19.75 2.00
CA PHE A 93 -14.81 18.33 2.30
C PHE A 93 -14.72 17.44 1.05
N GLN A 94 -15.33 17.87 -0.05
CA GLN A 94 -15.22 17.16 -1.33
C GLN A 94 -13.78 17.16 -1.84
N TYR A 95 -13.08 18.28 -1.72
CA TYR A 95 -11.67 18.39 -2.11
C TYR A 95 -10.79 17.41 -1.34
N ILE A 96 -10.82 17.42 0.00
CA ILE A 96 -10.00 16.50 0.80
C ILE A 96 -10.43 15.05 0.59
N TRP A 97 -11.71 14.81 0.32
CA TRP A 97 -12.22 13.47 0.04
C TRP A 97 -11.56 12.88 -1.20
N THR A 98 -11.64 13.58 -2.34
CA THR A 98 -11.10 13.07 -3.61
C THR A 98 -9.58 13.00 -3.61
N HIS A 99 -8.89 13.97 -2.98
CA HIS A 99 -7.43 14.05 -3.07
C HIS A 99 -6.70 13.24 -2.00
N PHE A 100 -7.28 13.07 -0.81
CA PHE A 100 -6.57 12.44 0.32
C PHE A 100 -7.25 11.16 0.81
N TRP A 101 -8.57 11.18 1.01
CA TRP A 101 -9.28 10.06 1.64
C TRP A 101 -9.66 8.96 0.67
N ALA A 102 -9.93 9.27 -0.59
CA ALA A 102 -10.30 8.28 -1.62
C ALA A 102 -9.22 7.19 -1.74
N ASN A 103 -7.94 7.58 -1.81
CA ASN A 103 -6.83 6.62 -1.87
C ASN A 103 -6.76 5.73 -0.61
N VAL A 104 -7.01 6.29 0.57
CA VAL A 104 -7.04 5.52 1.82
C VAL A 104 -8.15 4.48 1.76
N VAL A 105 -9.38 4.89 1.41
CA VAL A 105 -10.53 3.99 1.31
C VAL A 105 -10.30 2.89 0.28
N LEU A 106 -9.81 3.23 -0.91
CA LEU A 106 -9.49 2.25 -1.95
C LEU A 106 -8.40 1.28 -1.51
N SER A 107 -7.34 1.78 -0.86
CA SER A 107 -6.25 0.95 -0.33
C SER A 107 -6.74 -0.01 0.75
N LEU A 108 -7.61 0.45 1.66
CA LEU A 108 -8.25 -0.42 2.65
C LEU A 108 -9.17 -1.45 1.99
N GLY A 109 -9.91 -1.05 0.96
CA GLY A 109 -10.76 -1.92 0.16
C GLY A 109 -9.98 -3.06 -0.49
N VAL A 110 -8.86 -2.78 -1.18
CA VAL A 110 -8.03 -3.83 -1.80
C VAL A 110 -7.35 -4.72 -0.76
N GLY A 111 -6.98 -4.17 0.39
CA GLY A 111 -6.46 -4.94 1.53
C GLY A 111 -7.50 -5.93 2.06
N LEU A 112 -8.72 -5.46 2.33
CA LEU A 112 -9.84 -6.30 2.78
C LEU A 112 -10.20 -7.36 1.74
N LEU A 113 -10.27 -6.99 0.45
CA LEU A 113 -10.53 -7.91 -0.64
C LEU A 113 -9.46 -9.00 -0.70
N THR A 114 -8.18 -8.63 -0.59
CA THR A 114 -7.06 -9.59 -0.54
C THR A 114 -7.20 -10.52 0.65
N PHE A 115 -7.53 -10.00 1.84
CA PHE A 115 -7.77 -10.82 3.03
C PHE A 115 -8.88 -11.86 2.78
N ILE A 116 -10.03 -11.44 2.24
CA ILE A 116 -11.16 -12.33 1.95
C ILE A 116 -10.76 -13.41 0.95
N VAL A 117 -10.09 -13.04 -0.14
CA VAL A 117 -9.63 -13.97 -1.17
C VAL A 117 -8.65 -14.98 -0.60
N LEU A 118 -7.59 -14.52 0.08
CA LEU A 118 -6.57 -15.40 0.65
C LEU A 118 -7.14 -16.29 1.76
N ARG A 119 -8.03 -15.78 2.61
CA ARG A 119 -8.69 -16.60 3.64
C ARG A 119 -9.58 -17.67 3.03
N THR A 120 -10.25 -17.36 1.93
CA THR A 120 -11.09 -18.33 1.19
C THR A 120 -10.23 -19.40 0.53
N LEU A 121 -9.11 -19.02 -0.09
CA LEU A 121 -8.15 -19.94 -0.69
C LEU A 121 -7.48 -20.83 0.36
N GLN A 122 -7.08 -20.27 1.51
CA GLN A 122 -6.50 -21.01 2.62
C GLN A 122 -7.45 -22.09 3.15
N LYS A 123 -8.74 -21.78 3.31
CA LYS A 123 -9.73 -22.77 3.75
C LYS A 123 -9.86 -23.95 2.79
N LYS A 124 -9.73 -23.72 1.47
CA LYS A 124 -9.82 -24.77 0.45
C LYS A 124 -8.53 -25.56 0.30
N ASN A 125 -7.37 -24.90 0.42
CA ASN A 125 -6.07 -25.50 0.17
C ASN A 125 -5.06 -25.11 1.25
N GLN A 126 -5.24 -25.62 2.47
CA GLN A 126 -4.36 -25.31 3.61
C GLN A 126 -2.88 -25.63 3.33
N ARG A 127 -2.60 -26.56 2.42
CA ARG A 127 -1.25 -27.00 2.04
C ARG A 127 -0.39 -25.89 1.41
N PHE A 128 -0.98 -24.90 0.76
CA PHE A 128 -0.22 -23.80 0.11
C PHE A 128 0.01 -22.60 1.04
N PHE A 129 -0.52 -22.65 2.26
CA PHE A 129 -0.48 -21.53 3.19
C PHE A 129 0.25 -21.93 4.46
N ASP A 130 1.30 -21.19 4.78
CA ASP A 130 1.93 -21.24 6.08
C ASP A 130 1.25 -20.27 7.08
N VAL A 131 1.52 -20.43 8.37
CA VAL A 131 0.93 -19.63 9.45
C VAL A 131 1.31 -18.15 9.25
N GLY A 132 0.30 -17.29 9.14
CA GLY A 132 0.48 -15.86 8.96
C GLY A 132 0.59 -15.39 7.50
N GLU A 133 0.52 -16.29 6.50
CA GLU A 133 0.67 -15.88 5.10
C GLU A 133 -0.53 -15.10 4.56
N VAL A 134 -1.73 -15.35 5.07
CA VAL A 134 -2.92 -14.56 4.73
C VAL A 134 -2.73 -13.12 5.19
N GLU A 135 -2.23 -12.94 6.40
CA GLU A 135 -1.96 -11.64 7.00
C GLU A 135 -0.77 -10.95 6.32
N LEU A 136 0.28 -11.70 5.93
CA LEU A 136 1.39 -11.17 5.13
C LEU A 136 0.90 -10.65 3.76
N GLY A 137 0.11 -11.44 3.03
CA GLY A 137 -0.43 -11.00 1.73
C GLY A 137 -1.36 -9.78 1.88
N THR A 138 -2.18 -9.76 2.93
CA THR A 138 -3.04 -8.61 3.28
C THR A 138 -2.22 -7.37 3.60
N LEU A 139 -1.18 -7.52 4.43
CA LEU A 139 -0.25 -6.45 4.78
C LEU A 139 0.40 -5.86 3.53
N LEU A 140 0.93 -6.71 2.65
CA LEU A 140 1.63 -6.25 1.46
C LEU A 140 0.68 -5.62 0.44
N ALA A 141 -0.55 -6.13 0.31
CA ALA A 141 -1.59 -5.47 -0.47
C ALA A 141 -1.95 -4.07 0.08
N LEU A 142 -2.00 -3.91 1.41
CA LEU A 142 -2.23 -2.60 2.06
C LEU A 142 -1.04 -1.66 1.93
N VAL A 143 0.19 -2.18 1.96
CA VAL A 143 1.41 -1.39 1.81
C VAL A 143 1.52 -0.87 0.39
N VAL A 144 1.34 -1.74 -0.60
CA VAL A 144 1.30 -1.36 -2.02
C VAL A 144 0.13 -0.41 -2.30
N GLY A 145 -1.08 -0.76 -1.83
CA GLY A 145 -2.28 0.07 -1.95
C GLY A 145 -2.73 0.34 -3.39
N TRP A 146 -3.81 1.10 -3.54
CA TRP A 146 -4.24 1.60 -4.85
C TRP A 146 -3.34 2.78 -5.28
N PRO A 147 -2.94 2.92 -6.56
CA PRO A 147 -3.22 2.04 -7.71
C PRO A 147 -2.19 0.92 -7.91
N HIS A 148 -1.07 0.93 -7.18
CA HIS A 148 0.05 0.02 -7.34
C HIS A 148 -0.36 -1.46 -7.25
N PHE A 149 -1.49 -1.74 -6.58
CA PHE A 149 -2.12 -3.05 -6.47
C PHE A 149 -2.41 -3.70 -7.84
N VAL A 150 -2.72 -2.90 -8.86
CA VAL A 150 -2.97 -3.37 -10.24
C VAL A 150 -1.76 -4.07 -10.83
N VAL A 151 -0.55 -3.62 -10.50
CA VAL A 151 0.71 -4.25 -10.93
C VAL A 151 1.09 -5.41 -10.00
N PHE A 152 0.84 -5.25 -8.70
CA PHE A 152 1.16 -6.25 -7.69
C PHE A 152 0.47 -7.59 -7.93
N VAL A 153 -0.84 -7.63 -8.20
CA VAL A 153 -1.57 -8.91 -8.32
C VAL A 153 -1.08 -9.78 -9.49
N PRO A 154 -0.98 -9.28 -10.73
CA PRO A 154 -0.42 -10.05 -11.83
C PRO A 154 1.02 -10.48 -11.56
N LEU A 155 1.80 -9.61 -10.92
CA LEU A 155 3.20 -9.90 -10.61
C LEU A 155 3.34 -11.03 -9.58
N VAL A 156 2.50 -11.05 -8.53
CA VAL A 156 2.42 -12.17 -7.59
C VAL A 156 2.13 -13.46 -8.35
N PHE A 157 1.14 -13.46 -9.23
CA PHE A 157 0.77 -14.65 -9.99
C PHE A 157 1.93 -15.17 -10.85
N VAL A 158 2.59 -14.29 -11.59
CA VAL A 158 3.78 -14.63 -12.40
C VAL A 158 4.88 -15.20 -11.52
N LEU A 159 5.19 -14.56 -10.38
CA LEU A 159 6.24 -15.01 -9.47
C LEU A 159 5.92 -16.35 -8.81
N VAL A 160 4.66 -16.61 -8.45
CA VAL A 160 4.24 -17.91 -7.92
C VAL A 160 4.49 -19.01 -8.95
N VAL A 161 4.13 -18.78 -10.21
CA VAL A 161 4.36 -19.75 -11.30
C VAL A 161 5.86 -19.97 -11.51
N LEU A 162 6.64 -18.91 -11.66
CA LEU A 162 8.09 -19.01 -11.88
C LEU A 162 8.81 -19.73 -10.74
N ILE A 163 8.52 -19.35 -9.48
CA ILE A 163 9.15 -19.98 -8.31
C ILE A 163 8.73 -21.44 -8.20
N SER A 164 7.48 -21.78 -8.53
CA SER A 164 7.00 -23.17 -8.52
C SER A 164 7.69 -24.05 -9.56
N ILE A 165 7.92 -23.53 -10.77
CA ILE A 165 8.68 -24.24 -11.81
C ILE A 165 10.12 -24.49 -11.35
N ILE A 166 10.80 -23.45 -10.84
CA ILE A 166 12.19 -23.56 -10.39
C ILE A 166 12.32 -24.56 -9.24
N ARG A 167 11.44 -24.49 -8.23
CA ARG A 167 11.47 -25.43 -7.09
C ARG A 167 11.15 -26.86 -7.51
N GLY A 168 10.19 -27.06 -8.39
CA GLY A 168 9.83 -28.39 -8.89
C GLY A 168 10.98 -29.07 -9.63
N ILE A 169 11.73 -28.32 -10.44
CA ILE A 169 12.85 -28.84 -11.22
C ILE A 169 14.11 -29.03 -10.35
N VAL A 170 14.47 -28.02 -9.55
CA VAL A 170 15.76 -27.97 -8.85
C VAL A 170 15.70 -28.66 -7.49
N VAL A 171 14.67 -28.37 -6.69
CA VAL A 171 14.57 -28.78 -5.28
C VAL A 171 13.78 -30.08 -5.14
N LYS A 172 13.02 -30.49 -6.18
CA LYS A 172 12.11 -31.65 -6.19
C LYS A 172 11.06 -31.61 -5.07
N GLU A 173 10.85 -30.45 -4.47
CA GLU A 173 9.79 -30.20 -3.51
C GLU A 173 8.56 -29.70 -4.25
N PRO A 174 7.38 -30.33 -4.08
CA PRO A 174 6.22 -29.96 -4.88
C PRO A 174 5.50 -28.68 -4.42
N PHE A 175 5.90 -28.08 -3.29
CA PHE A 175 5.10 -27.04 -2.62
C PHE A 175 5.83 -25.71 -2.52
N THR A 176 5.27 -24.71 -3.19
CA THR A 176 5.68 -23.31 -3.07
C THR A 176 4.76 -22.59 -2.11
N THR A 177 5.32 -21.98 -1.07
CA THR A 177 4.61 -21.07 -0.18
C THR A 177 4.44 -19.70 -0.85
N LEU A 178 3.35 -19.01 -0.53
CA LEU A 178 3.01 -17.76 -1.21
C LEU A 178 3.79 -16.55 -0.68
N GLY A 179 4.39 -16.66 0.52
CA GLY A 179 5.02 -15.54 1.20
C GLY A 179 6.15 -14.86 0.43
N LEU A 180 7.09 -15.63 -0.13
CA LEU A 180 8.21 -15.08 -0.92
C LEU A 180 7.72 -14.35 -2.20
N PRO A 181 6.85 -14.94 -3.03
CA PRO A 181 6.23 -14.23 -4.15
C PRO A 181 5.58 -12.91 -3.75
N PHE A 182 4.86 -12.85 -2.61
CA PHE A 182 4.24 -11.61 -2.15
C PHE A 182 5.28 -10.53 -1.84
N ILE A 183 6.34 -10.87 -1.10
CA ILE A 183 7.36 -9.88 -0.70
C ILE A 183 8.08 -9.33 -1.93
N VAL A 184 8.50 -10.21 -2.85
CA VAL A 184 9.20 -9.80 -4.07
C VAL A 184 8.29 -8.97 -4.97
N ALA A 185 7.02 -9.37 -5.14
CA ALA A 185 6.04 -8.60 -5.90
C ALA A 185 5.80 -7.22 -5.29
N ALA A 186 5.68 -7.12 -3.96
CA ALA A 186 5.47 -5.85 -3.28
C ALA A 186 6.65 -4.91 -3.44
N CYS A 187 7.89 -5.42 -3.30
CA CYS A 187 9.10 -4.66 -3.59
C CYS A 187 9.04 -4.08 -5.00
N ILE A 188 8.88 -4.93 -6.01
CA ILE A 188 8.89 -4.49 -7.42
C ILE A 188 7.75 -3.48 -7.66
N ALA A 189 6.52 -3.78 -7.23
CA ALA A 189 5.37 -2.91 -7.43
C ALA A 189 5.56 -1.51 -6.81
N LEU A 190 6.19 -1.40 -5.64
CA LEU A 190 6.47 -0.09 -5.02
C LEU A 190 7.40 0.79 -5.84
N PHE A 191 8.36 0.20 -6.58
CA PHE A 191 9.32 0.98 -7.38
C PHE A 191 8.89 1.14 -8.84
N THR A 192 8.13 0.20 -9.40
CA THR A 192 7.87 0.15 -10.85
C THR A 192 6.42 0.42 -11.23
N ALA A 193 5.46 0.46 -10.30
CA ALA A 193 4.07 0.56 -10.72
C ALA A 193 3.75 1.90 -11.40
N VAL A 194 4.32 3.03 -10.96
CA VAL A 194 4.09 4.33 -11.63
C VAL A 194 4.50 4.29 -13.10
N PRO A 195 5.76 3.96 -13.48
CA PRO A 195 6.13 3.92 -14.89
C PRO A 195 5.35 2.86 -15.68
N VAL A 196 4.99 1.73 -15.06
CA VAL A 196 4.17 0.70 -15.71
C VAL A 196 2.75 1.21 -16.00
N LEU A 197 2.12 1.89 -15.05
CA LEU A 197 0.76 2.41 -15.21
C LEU A 197 0.70 3.55 -16.24
N THR A 198 1.72 4.40 -16.27
CA THR A 198 1.88 5.43 -17.31
C THR A 198 2.08 4.80 -18.68
N PHE A 199 2.94 3.78 -18.81
CA PHE A 199 3.14 3.06 -20.07
C PHE A 199 1.83 2.42 -20.60
N LEU A 200 0.99 1.93 -19.69
CA LEU A 200 -0.31 1.33 -20.03
C LEU A 200 -1.43 2.37 -20.22
N HIS A 201 -1.15 3.67 -20.10
CA HIS A 201 -2.15 4.75 -20.17
C HIS A 201 -3.30 4.57 -19.17
N LEU A 202 -3.00 3.99 -18.00
CA LEU A 202 -3.98 3.78 -16.92
C LEU A 202 -3.97 4.89 -15.87
N GLU A 203 -3.17 5.93 -16.08
CA GLU A 203 -3.01 7.06 -15.15
C GLU A 203 -4.26 7.92 -14.95
N GLU A 204 -5.14 7.95 -15.95
CA GLU A 204 -6.43 8.66 -15.84
C GLU A 204 -7.37 8.03 -14.80
N TRP A 205 -7.17 6.74 -14.46
CA TRP A 205 -7.96 6.01 -13.47
C TRP A 205 -7.36 6.07 -12.05
N ILE A 206 -6.25 6.81 -11.87
CA ILE A 206 -5.47 6.90 -10.64
C ILE A 206 -5.81 8.16 -9.83
N MET A 207 -6.37 9.19 -10.49
CA MET A 207 -6.83 10.46 -9.90
C MET A 207 -8.30 10.41 -9.48
#